data_AF-A0AAV3U4G7-F1
#
_entry.id   AF-A0AAV3U4G7-F1
#
_cell.length_a   1.000
_cell.length_b   1.000
_cell.length_c   1.000
_cell.angle_alpha   90.00
_cell.angle_beta   90.00
_cell.angle_gamma   90.00
#
_symmetry.space_group_name_H-M   'P 1'
#
loop_
_entity.id
_entity.type
_entity.pdbx_description
1 polymer ?
#
loop_
_entity_poly.entity_id
_entity_poly.type
_entity_poly.pdbx_seq_one_letter_code
_entity_poly.pdbx_strand_id
1 'polypeptide(L)'
;MLPCISIRLNNLIKAMETVVAPALDQNQVFALEQSTLIVAHLKMLSNQWDAAYCFELGSLDNMVNLAIHLTHLTPHTEASQAALLALSATLKNPPSEPPPTVSAVTQRLREIGLKVDNFIDQVMQTESSTVKSQLTGIVLDYNQCQSARERVWFKDNHLDSGISDLSTFEEMLYGNHYRFKP
;
A
#
# COMPACT_ATOMS: atom_id res chain seq x y z
N MET A 1 -18.45 18.37 -22.24
CA MET A 1 -17.63 18.27 -21.02
C MET A 1 -17.68 16.83 -20.54
N LEU A 2 -16.54 16.18 -20.34
CA LEU A 2 -16.51 14.83 -19.77
C LEU A 2 -16.71 14.95 -18.24
N PRO A 3 -17.61 14.14 -17.63
CA PRO A 3 -17.79 14.19 -16.19
C PRO A 3 -16.52 13.74 -15.47
N CYS A 4 -16.11 14.46 -14.43
CA CYS A 4 -15.00 14.03 -13.58
C CYS A 4 -15.36 12.75 -12.80
N ILE A 5 -14.35 12.09 -12.25
CA ILE A 5 -14.50 10.78 -11.62
C ILE A 5 -15.42 10.84 -10.39
N SER A 6 -15.34 11.90 -9.58
CA SER A 6 -16.21 12.09 -8.41
C SER A 6 -17.69 12.15 -8.81
N ILE A 7 -18.02 12.83 -9.92
CA ILE A 7 -19.40 12.85 -10.45
C ILE A 7 -19.83 11.45 -10.90
N ARG A 8 -18.94 10.70 -11.56
CA ARG A 8 -19.23 9.34 -12.02
C ARG A 8 -19.48 8.39 -10.84
N LEU A 9 -18.66 8.44 -9.80
CA LEU A 9 -18.83 7.65 -8.58
C LEU A 9 -20.16 7.98 -7.88
N ASN A 10 -20.47 9.26 -7.69
CA ASN A 10 -21.74 9.71 -7.10
C ASN A 10 -22.96 9.22 -7.90
N ASN A 11 -22.88 9.25 -9.23
CA ASN A 11 -23.94 8.73 -10.08
C ASN A 11 -24.12 7.21 -9.94
N LEU A 12 -23.03 6.45 -9.80
CA LEU A 12 -23.08 5.00 -9.57
C LEU A 12 -23.68 4.67 -8.19
N ILE A 13 -23.26 5.40 -7.14
CA ILE A 13 -23.83 5.27 -5.79
C ILE A 13 -25.34 5.51 -5.85
N LYS A 14 -25.77 6.62 -6.45
CA LYS A 14 -27.18 6.96 -6.60
C LYS A 14 -27.95 5.90 -7.38
N ALA A 15 -27.40 5.41 -8.50
CA ALA A 15 -28.05 4.36 -9.28
C ALA A 15 -28.26 3.07 -8.46
N MET A 16 -27.26 2.67 -7.68
CA MET A 16 -27.36 1.52 -6.79
C MET A 16 -28.42 1.73 -5.71
N GLU A 17 -28.39 2.87 -5.02
CA GLU A 17 -29.28 3.16 -3.89
C GLU A 17 -30.74 3.41 -4.33
N THR A 18 -30.96 4.09 -5.46
CA THR A 18 -32.30 4.55 -5.84
C THR A 18 -32.97 3.72 -6.93
N VAL A 19 -32.23 2.86 -7.63
CA VAL A 19 -32.77 2.06 -8.74
C VAL A 19 -32.51 0.57 -8.52
N VAL A 20 -31.26 0.17 -8.33
CA VAL A 20 -30.91 -1.26 -8.29
C VAL A 20 -31.38 -1.90 -7.00
N ALA A 21 -30.95 -1.41 -5.83
CA ALA A 21 -31.31 -1.99 -4.54
C ALA A 21 -32.83 -2.04 -4.31
N PRO A 22 -33.61 -0.99 -4.62
CA PRO A 22 -35.07 -1.04 -4.47
C PRO A 22 -35.78 -2.00 -5.43
N ALA A 23 -35.16 -2.36 -6.55
CA ALA A 23 -35.72 -3.29 -7.53
C ALA A 23 -35.44 -4.77 -7.19
N LEU A 24 -34.59 -5.06 -6.19
CA LEU A 24 -34.32 -6.43 -5.73
C LEU A 24 -35.49 -6.96 -4.90
N ASP A 25 -35.80 -8.25 -5.09
CA ASP A 25 -36.79 -8.95 -4.27
C ASP A 25 -36.31 -9.04 -2.81
N GLN A 26 -37.18 -8.70 -1.85
CA GLN A 26 -36.87 -8.74 -0.42
C GLN A 26 -36.50 -10.14 0.09
N ASN A 27 -36.93 -11.18 -0.62
CA ASN A 27 -36.57 -12.57 -0.29
C ASN A 27 -35.17 -12.95 -0.77
N GLN A 28 -34.54 -12.15 -1.61
CA GLN A 28 -33.17 -12.36 -2.11
C GLN A 28 -32.15 -11.68 -1.20
N VAL A 29 -32.10 -12.12 0.06
CA VAL A 29 -31.26 -11.52 1.12
C VAL A 29 -29.80 -11.34 0.66
N PHE A 30 -29.22 -12.36 0.02
CA PHE A 30 -27.85 -12.29 -0.47
C PHE A 30 -27.65 -11.19 -1.51
N ALA A 31 -28.59 -10.99 -2.44
CA ALA A 31 -28.49 -9.94 -3.46
C ALA A 31 -28.56 -8.53 -2.83
N LEU A 32 -29.41 -8.35 -1.80
CA LEU A 32 -29.50 -7.12 -1.04
C LEU A 32 -28.21 -6.80 -0.28
N GLU A 33 -27.61 -7.82 0.35
CA GLU A 33 -26.32 -7.69 1.02
C GLU A 33 -25.22 -7.29 0.03
N GLN A 34 -25.12 -7.97 -1.12
CA GLN A 34 -24.13 -7.63 -2.15
C GLN A 34 -24.33 -6.21 -2.71
N SER A 35 -25.58 -5.78 -2.90
CA SER A 35 -25.90 -4.42 -3.33
C SER A 35 -25.42 -3.38 -2.30
N THR A 36 -25.66 -3.65 -1.02
CA THR A 36 -25.20 -2.81 0.09
C THR A 36 -23.67 -2.73 0.15
N LEU A 37 -22.98 -3.87 -0.03
CA LEU A 37 -21.53 -3.91 -0.10
C LEU A 37 -20.98 -3.08 -1.26
N ILE A 38 -21.57 -3.18 -2.45
CA ILE A 38 -21.16 -2.38 -3.61
C ILE A 38 -21.27 -0.87 -3.30
N VAL A 39 -22.37 -0.44 -2.69
CA VAL A 39 -22.54 0.97 -2.28
C VAL A 39 -21.44 1.39 -1.29
N ALA A 40 -21.15 0.56 -0.29
CA ALA A 40 -20.09 0.83 0.68
C ALA A 40 -18.72 0.98 -0.01
N HIS A 41 -18.37 0.07 -0.93
CA HIS A 41 -17.13 0.16 -1.70
C HIS A 41 -17.06 1.41 -2.58
N LEU A 42 -18.15 1.79 -3.24
CA LEU A 42 -18.19 3.01 -4.06
C LEU A 42 -18.00 4.28 -3.22
N LYS A 43 -18.58 4.33 -2.01
CA LYS A 43 -18.37 5.44 -1.06
C LYS A 43 -16.92 5.50 -0.59
N MET A 44 -16.33 4.36 -0.23
CA MET A 44 -14.92 4.27 0.14
C MET A 44 -14.02 4.78 -1.01
N LEU A 45 -14.25 4.33 -2.24
CA LEU A 45 -13.52 4.81 -3.41
C LEU A 45 -13.69 6.32 -3.62
N SER A 46 -14.89 6.86 -3.41
CA SER A 46 -15.15 8.29 -3.52
C SER A 46 -14.35 9.12 -2.51
N ASN A 47 -14.16 8.61 -1.30
CA ASN A 47 -13.37 9.29 -0.26
C ASN A 47 -11.86 9.20 -0.53
N GLN A 48 -11.41 8.10 -1.13
CA GLN A 48 -10.00 7.80 -1.32
C GLN A 48 -9.42 8.30 -2.66
N TRP A 49 -10.25 8.44 -3.70
CA TRP A 49 -9.80 8.65 -5.07
C TRP A 49 -8.85 9.84 -5.25
N ASP A 50 -9.18 11.00 -4.67
CA ASP A 50 -8.40 12.23 -4.85
C ASP A 50 -6.99 12.12 -4.24
N ALA A 51 -6.80 11.21 -3.28
CA ALA A 51 -5.52 11.00 -2.60
C ALA A 51 -4.81 9.70 -2.96
N ALA A 52 -5.43 8.84 -3.79
CA ALA A 52 -4.88 7.53 -4.14
C ALA A 52 -3.45 7.63 -4.69
N TYR A 53 -3.19 8.65 -5.51
CA TYR A 53 -1.84 8.90 -6.02
C TYR A 53 -0.81 9.20 -4.92
N CYS A 54 -1.14 10.11 -3.99
CA CYS A 54 -0.25 10.48 -2.89
C CYS A 54 0.00 9.29 -1.95
N PHE A 55 -1.03 8.48 -1.69
CA PHE A 55 -0.91 7.28 -0.87
C PHE A 55 0.04 6.26 -1.49
N GLU A 56 -0.15 5.94 -2.76
CA GLU A 56 0.71 4.99 -3.49
C GLU A 56 2.14 5.51 -3.60
N LEU A 57 2.32 6.82 -3.82
CA LEU A 57 3.65 7.42 -3.87
C LEU A 57 4.38 7.29 -2.53
N GLY A 58 3.68 7.53 -1.42
CA GLY A 58 4.25 7.29 -0.08
C GLY A 58 4.57 5.81 0.20
N SER A 59 3.80 4.88 -0.36
CA SER A 59 4.11 3.44 -0.27
C SER A 59 5.37 3.10 -1.05
N LEU A 60 5.54 3.67 -2.24
CA LEU A 60 6.77 3.55 -3.02
C LEU A 60 7.97 4.13 -2.27
N ASP A 61 7.85 5.31 -1.69
CA ASP A 61 8.91 5.94 -0.89
C ASP A 61 9.35 5.04 0.28
N ASN A 62 8.39 4.48 1.01
CA ASN A 62 8.68 3.55 2.11
C ASN A 62 9.38 2.27 1.62
N MET A 63 8.97 1.71 0.49
CA MET A 63 9.62 0.53 -0.11
C MET A 63 11.05 0.83 -0.59
N VAL A 64 11.27 2.02 -1.16
CA VAL A 64 12.62 2.48 -1.53
C VAL A 64 13.50 2.61 -0.29
N ASN A 65 12.98 3.20 0.80
CA ASN A 65 13.73 3.34 2.04
C ASN A 65 14.02 1.99 2.70
N LEU A 66 13.09 1.03 2.65
CA LEU A 66 13.35 -0.35 3.05
C LEU A 66 14.50 -0.95 2.23
N ALA A 67 14.41 -0.86 0.91
CA ALA A 67 15.44 -1.38 0.01
C ALA A 67 16.82 -0.76 0.31
N ILE A 68 16.89 0.56 0.55
CA ILE A 68 18.13 1.24 0.97
C ILE A 68 18.65 0.68 2.29
N HIS A 69 17.81 0.56 3.31
CA HIS A 69 18.21 0.02 4.62
C HIS A 69 18.77 -1.40 4.48
N LEU A 70 18.13 -2.24 3.67
CA LEU A 70 18.61 -3.59 3.38
C LEU A 70 19.98 -3.62 2.68
N THR A 71 20.33 -2.60 1.89
CA THR A 71 21.67 -2.50 1.27
C THR A 71 22.81 -2.31 2.27
N HIS A 72 22.51 -1.90 3.50
CA HIS A 72 23.50 -1.75 4.57
C HIS A 72 23.79 -3.06 5.32
N LEU A 73 23.01 -4.12 5.07
CA LEU A 73 23.36 -5.45 5.58
C LEU A 73 24.62 -5.97 4.88
N THR A 74 25.44 -6.69 5.63
CA THR A 74 26.66 -7.33 5.13
C THR A 74 26.47 -8.85 5.05
N PRO A 75 25.81 -9.36 3.99
CA PRO A 75 25.67 -10.79 3.78
C PRO A 75 27.02 -11.44 3.42
N HIS A 76 27.18 -12.72 3.78
CA HIS A 76 28.43 -13.46 3.62
C HIS A 76 28.35 -14.55 2.56
N THR A 77 27.16 -15.00 2.17
CA THR A 77 27.01 -16.03 1.13
C THR A 77 26.95 -15.43 -0.27
N GLU A 78 27.35 -16.21 -1.26
CA GLU A 78 27.31 -15.80 -2.67
C GLU A 78 25.88 -15.47 -3.12
N ALA A 79 24.90 -16.27 -2.68
CA ALA A 79 23.50 -16.12 -3.07
C ALA A 79 22.87 -14.83 -2.54
N SER A 80 23.08 -14.51 -1.26
CA SER A 80 22.59 -13.29 -0.63
C SER A 80 23.33 -12.04 -1.15
N GLN A 81 24.63 -12.13 -1.43
CA GLN A 81 25.39 -11.05 -2.08
C GLN A 81 24.91 -10.77 -3.50
N ALA A 82 24.65 -11.81 -4.30
CA ALA A 82 24.09 -11.66 -5.64
C ALA A 82 22.69 -11.02 -5.61
N ALA A 83 21.84 -11.41 -4.65
CA ALA A 83 20.54 -10.79 -4.45
C ALA A 83 20.65 -9.31 -4.02
N LEU A 84 21.59 -8.98 -3.12
CA LEU A 84 21.86 -7.61 -2.68
C LEU A 84 22.35 -6.72 -3.84
N LEU A 85 23.21 -7.25 -4.70
CA LEU A 85 23.67 -6.56 -5.91
C LEU A 85 22.52 -6.26 -6.86
N ALA A 86 21.61 -7.22 -7.07
CA ALA A 86 20.43 -7.03 -7.91
C ALA A 86 19.46 -5.99 -7.31
N LEU A 87 19.23 -6.02 -6.00
CA LEU A 87 18.45 -5.00 -5.30
C LEU A 87 19.09 -3.61 -5.46
N SER A 88 20.38 -3.50 -5.17
CA SER A 88 21.14 -2.25 -5.30
C SER A 88 21.12 -1.69 -6.72
N ALA A 89 21.23 -2.54 -7.75
CA ALA A 89 21.14 -2.12 -9.14
C ALA A 89 19.80 -1.45 -9.48
N THR A 90 18.72 -1.91 -8.85
CA THR A 90 17.37 -1.35 -9.03
C THR A 90 17.26 0.07 -8.46
N LEU A 91 18.09 0.41 -7.47
CA LEU A 91 18.13 1.71 -6.80
C LEU A 91 19.08 2.73 -7.49
N LYS A 92 20.04 2.27 -8.30
CA LYS A 92 21.11 3.13 -8.84
C LYS A 92 20.66 4.19 -9.86
N ASN A 93 19.44 4.09 -10.39
CA ASN A 93 18.89 5.05 -11.34
C ASN A 93 17.45 5.38 -10.96
N PRO A 94 17.21 6.17 -9.91
CA PRO A 94 15.87 6.64 -9.62
C PRO A 94 15.38 7.49 -10.81
N PRO A 95 14.09 7.42 -11.16
CA PRO A 95 13.54 8.30 -12.18
C PRO A 95 13.71 9.76 -11.76
N SER A 96 13.99 10.65 -12.73
CA SER A 96 14.18 12.08 -12.46
C SER A 96 12.90 12.77 -11.97
N GLU A 97 11.75 12.18 -12.27
CA GLU A 97 10.43 12.64 -11.85
C GLU A 97 9.64 11.45 -11.26
N PRO A 98 8.73 11.69 -10.31
CA PRO A 98 7.83 10.66 -9.83
C PRO A 98 6.99 10.06 -10.98
N PRO A 99 6.68 8.74 -10.94
CA PRO A 99 5.84 8.13 -11.96
C PRO A 99 4.46 8.84 -12.04
N PRO A 100 3.96 9.21 -13.23
CA PRO A 100 2.86 10.18 -13.34
C PRO A 100 1.46 9.63 -13.02
N THR A 101 1.34 8.32 -12.79
CA THR A 101 0.05 7.66 -12.55
C THR A 101 0.15 6.65 -11.42
N VAL A 102 -0.98 6.40 -10.75
CA VAL A 102 -1.10 5.33 -9.74
C VAL A 102 -0.58 4.00 -10.28
N SER A 103 -0.97 3.60 -11.50
CA SER A 103 -0.52 2.34 -12.10
C SER A 103 1.00 2.27 -12.30
N ALA A 104 1.62 3.38 -12.69
CA ALA A 104 3.08 3.45 -12.86
C ALA A 104 3.80 3.40 -11.49
N VAL A 105 3.25 4.06 -10.47
CA VAL A 105 3.75 3.98 -9.09
C VAL A 105 3.66 2.55 -8.56
N THR A 106 2.49 1.91 -8.67
CA THR A 106 2.27 0.53 -8.22
C THR A 106 3.14 -0.47 -8.99
N GLN A 107 3.37 -0.28 -10.29
CA GLN A 107 4.30 -1.10 -11.06
C GLN A 107 5.71 -0.99 -10.48
N ARG A 108 6.18 0.23 -10.24
CA ARG A 108 7.52 0.46 -9.69
C ARG A 108 7.67 -0.11 -8.27
N LEU A 109 6.64 0.05 -7.44
CA LEU A 109 6.57 -0.55 -6.10
C LEU A 109 6.74 -2.06 -6.17
N ARG A 110 6.02 -2.73 -7.08
CA ARG A 110 6.11 -4.19 -7.30
C ARG A 110 7.50 -4.61 -7.77
N GLU A 111 8.10 -3.89 -8.71
CA GLU A 111 9.44 -4.19 -9.23
C GLU A 111 10.49 -4.20 -8.10
N ILE A 112 10.45 -3.20 -7.22
CA ILE A 112 11.36 -3.13 -6.06
C ILE A 112 11.01 -4.22 -5.04
N GLY A 113 9.72 -4.40 -4.73
CA GLY A 113 9.22 -5.41 -3.80
C GLY A 113 9.72 -6.81 -4.15
N LEU A 114 9.65 -7.22 -5.43
CA LEU A 114 10.16 -8.52 -5.87
C LEU A 114 11.68 -8.70 -5.63
N LYS A 115 12.47 -7.62 -5.69
CA LYS A 115 13.90 -7.67 -5.39
C LYS A 115 14.16 -7.72 -3.89
N VAL A 116 13.36 -7.02 -3.10
CA VAL A 116 13.37 -7.08 -1.64
C VAL A 116 13.01 -8.49 -1.16
N ASP A 117 11.93 -9.06 -1.65
CA ASP A 117 11.47 -10.42 -1.31
C ASP A 117 12.55 -11.46 -1.62
N ASN A 118 13.11 -11.41 -2.83
CA ASN A 118 14.20 -12.32 -3.20
C ASN A 118 15.42 -12.17 -2.29
N PHE A 119 15.79 -10.95 -1.89
CA PHE A 119 16.90 -10.74 -0.96
C PHE A 119 16.59 -11.30 0.44
N ILE A 120 15.38 -11.04 0.96
CA ILE A 120 14.90 -11.60 2.22
C ILE A 120 15.00 -13.13 2.20
N ASP A 121 14.48 -13.77 1.14
CA ASP A 121 14.49 -15.22 1.00
C ASP A 121 15.92 -15.78 1.00
N GLN A 122 16.84 -15.17 0.25
CA GLN A 122 18.24 -15.63 0.22
C GLN A 122 18.91 -15.50 1.60
N VAL A 123 18.69 -14.40 2.32
CA VAL A 123 19.23 -14.21 3.68
C VAL A 123 18.64 -15.25 4.63
N MET A 124 17.32 -15.46 4.60
CA MET A 124 16.64 -16.39 5.49
C MET A 124 17.06 -17.85 5.27
N GLN A 125 17.43 -18.23 4.05
CA GLN A 125 17.89 -19.59 3.74
C GLN A 125 19.37 -19.79 4.06
N THR A 126 20.22 -18.82 3.76
CA THR A 126 21.67 -19.07 3.64
C THR A 126 22.53 -18.42 4.72
N GLU A 127 22.04 -17.36 5.38
CA GLU A 127 22.88 -16.58 6.30
C GLU A 127 22.90 -17.10 7.74
N SER A 128 23.78 -16.49 8.55
CA SER A 128 23.83 -16.70 10.00
C SER A 128 22.59 -16.16 10.72
N SER A 129 22.34 -16.65 11.94
CA SER A 129 21.26 -16.16 12.80
C SER A 129 21.37 -14.66 13.12
N THR A 130 22.59 -14.12 13.23
CA THR A 130 22.83 -12.70 13.48
C THR A 130 22.29 -11.83 12.35
N VAL A 131 22.63 -12.15 11.10
CA VAL A 131 22.16 -11.40 9.92
C VAL A 131 20.64 -11.53 9.76
N LYS A 132 20.09 -12.73 9.99
CA LYS A 132 18.63 -12.96 9.97
C LYS A 132 17.89 -12.13 11.01
N SER A 133 18.46 -12.00 12.21
CA SER A 133 17.90 -11.18 13.28
C SER A 133 17.91 -9.70 12.91
N GLN A 134 19.01 -9.20 12.31
CA GLN A 134 19.09 -7.81 11.83
C GLN A 134 18.05 -7.56 10.73
N LEU A 135 17.95 -8.45 9.75
CA LEU A 135 16.95 -8.39 8.68
C LEU A 135 15.53 -8.34 9.24
N THR A 136 15.22 -9.21 10.20
CA THR A 136 13.89 -9.30 10.81
C THR A 136 13.53 -7.99 11.52
N GLY A 137 14.48 -7.37 12.24
CA GLY A 137 14.28 -6.05 12.85
C GLY A 137 13.88 -5.00 11.82
N ILE A 138 14.64 -4.87 10.74
CA ILE A 138 14.38 -3.90 9.65
C ILE A 138 13.00 -4.12 9.04
N VAL A 139 12.64 -5.38 8.75
CA VAL A 139 11.34 -5.72 8.14
C VAL A 139 10.18 -5.43 9.09
N LEU A 140 10.33 -5.70 10.39
CA LEU A 140 9.31 -5.41 11.39
C LEU A 140 9.09 -3.90 11.55
N ASP A 141 10.16 -3.10 11.57
CA ASP A 141 10.06 -1.63 11.64
C ASP A 141 9.34 -1.05 10.41
N TYR A 142 9.66 -1.57 9.21
CA TYR A 142 8.93 -1.22 7.99
C TYR A 142 7.44 -1.59 8.06
N ASN A 143 7.14 -2.82 8.48
CA ASN A 143 5.77 -3.32 8.56
C ASN A 143 4.95 -2.51 9.58
N GLN A 144 5.54 -2.12 10.71
CA GLN A 144 4.86 -1.24 11.67
C GLN A 144 4.43 0.07 11.01
N CYS A 145 5.33 0.69 10.25
CA CYS A 145 5.05 1.93 9.53
C CYS A 145 3.96 1.73 8.46
N GLN A 146 4.08 0.71 7.62
CA GLN A 146 3.16 0.47 6.52
C GLN A 146 1.77 0.05 7.02
N SER A 147 1.69 -0.82 8.02
CA SER A 147 0.42 -1.19 8.65
C SER A 147 -0.27 0.02 9.29
N ALA A 148 0.47 0.92 9.94
CA ALA A 148 -0.12 2.13 10.50
C ALA A 148 -0.75 3.03 9.42
N ARG A 149 -0.13 3.13 8.23
CA ARG A 149 -0.68 3.87 7.08
C ARG A 149 -1.97 3.24 6.56
N GLU A 150 -1.96 1.93 6.37
CA GLU A 150 -3.12 1.19 5.86
C GLU A 150 -4.31 1.28 6.81
N ARG A 151 -4.06 1.21 8.13
CA ARG A 151 -5.10 1.42 9.14
C ARG A 151 -5.76 2.79 9.00
N VAL A 152 -4.99 3.86 8.80
CA VAL A 152 -5.54 5.21 8.55
C VAL A 152 -6.29 5.26 7.21
N TRP A 153 -5.74 4.64 6.16
CA TRP A 153 -6.37 4.60 4.83
C TRP A 153 -7.76 3.95 4.83
N PHE A 154 -7.95 2.91 5.66
CA PHE A 154 -9.21 2.19 5.81
C PHE A 154 -10.01 2.59 7.07
N LYS A 155 -9.65 3.69 7.74
CA LYS A 155 -10.27 4.14 9.01
C LYS A 155 -11.79 4.26 8.93
N ASP A 156 -12.31 4.76 7.81
CA ASP A 156 -13.74 5.00 7.59
C ASP A 156 -14.56 3.71 7.41
N ASN A 157 -13.92 2.55 7.27
CA ASN A 157 -14.63 1.27 7.17
C ASN A 157 -15.11 0.74 8.53
N HIS A 158 -14.70 1.36 9.64
CA HIS A 158 -15.09 0.96 11.00
C HIS A 158 -14.74 -0.49 11.39
N LEU A 159 -13.77 -1.09 10.70
CA LEU A 159 -13.30 -2.47 10.97
C LEU A 159 -12.10 -2.54 11.92
N ASP A 160 -11.43 -1.41 12.14
CA ASP A 160 -10.29 -1.33 13.04
C ASP A 160 -10.76 -1.03 14.48
N SER A 161 -10.32 -1.83 15.45
CA SER A 161 -10.74 -1.67 16.84
C SER A 161 -10.11 -0.45 17.53
N GLY A 162 -9.05 0.13 16.96
CA GLY A 162 -8.29 1.26 17.51
C GLY A 162 -8.46 2.56 16.70
N ILE A 163 -9.62 2.78 16.08
CA ILE A 163 -9.87 3.97 15.22
C ILE A 163 -9.64 5.30 15.93
N SER A 164 -9.93 5.38 17.24
CA SER A 164 -9.73 6.59 18.04
C SER A 164 -8.28 7.05 18.08
N ASP A 165 -7.34 6.11 17.92
CA ASP A 165 -5.92 6.34 18.08
C ASP A 165 -5.23 6.63 16.74
N LEU A 166 -5.97 6.51 15.63
CA LEU A 166 -5.46 6.74 14.28
C LEU A 166 -5.47 8.23 13.95
N SER A 167 -4.40 8.69 13.31
CA SER A 167 -4.26 10.06 12.83
C SER A 167 -5.33 10.46 11.81
N THR A 168 -5.31 11.72 11.38
CA THR A 168 -6.07 12.11 10.19
C THR A 168 -5.40 11.58 8.92
N PHE A 169 -6.17 11.62 7.84
CA PHE A 169 -5.74 11.18 6.54
C PHE A 169 -4.63 12.08 5.97
N GLU A 170 -4.74 13.39 6.15
CA GLU A 170 -3.73 14.39 5.75
C GLU A 170 -2.42 14.19 6.52
N GLU A 171 -2.50 13.91 7.82
CA GLU A 171 -1.31 13.63 8.64
C GLU A 171 -0.61 12.36 8.16
N MET A 172 -1.36 11.33 7.74
CA MET A 172 -0.77 10.13 7.15
C MET A 172 -0.09 10.38 5.81
N LEU A 173 -0.67 11.22 4.95
CA LEU A 173 -0.13 11.51 3.62
C LEU A 173 1.10 12.43 3.66
N TYR A 174 1.09 13.43 4.53
CA TYR A 174 2.08 14.52 4.50
C TYR A 174 2.98 14.58 5.74
N GLY A 175 2.61 13.88 6.81
CA GLY A 175 3.38 13.82 8.04
C GLY A 175 4.63 12.94 7.93
N ASN A 176 5.57 13.16 8.85
CA ASN A 176 6.80 12.37 8.93
C ASN A 176 6.65 11.08 9.74
N HIS A 177 5.55 10.92 10.49
CA HIS A 177 5.34 9.77 11.37
C HIS A 177 5.18 8.46 10.59
N TYR A 178 4.65 8.54 9.38
CA TYR A 178 4.35 7.40 8.51
C TYR A 178 5.39 7.16 7.43
N ARG A 179 6.57 7.76 7.57
CA ARG A 179 7.69 7.54 6.67
C ARG A 179 8.67 6.57 7.30
N PHE A 180 8.90 5.45 6.63
CA PHE A 180 9.96 4.54 7.02
C PHE A 180 11.29 5.23 6.74
N LYS A 181 12.12 5.39 7.77
CA LYS A 181 13.41 6.06 7.67
C LYS A 181 14.53 5.01 7.66
N PRO A 182 15.48 5.10 6.72
CA PRO A 182 16.69 4.29 6.75
C PRO A 182 17.59 4.65 7.95
#